data_AF-A0A9D5YIM4-F1
#
_entry.id   AF-A0A9D5YIM4-F1
#
_cell.length_a   1.000
_cell.length_b   1.000
_cell.length_c   1.000
_cell.angle_alpha   90.00
_cell.angle_beta   90.00
_cell.angle_gamma   90.00
#
_symmetry.space_group_name_H-M   'P 1'
#
loop_
_entity.id
_entity.type
_entity.pdbx_description
1 polymer ?
#
loop_
_entity_poly.entity_id
_entity_poly.type
_entity_poly.pdbx_seq_one_letter_code
_entity_poly.pdbx_strand_id
1 'polypeptide(L)'
;MVRLFGVLLLLVLLLCGCSQNTATPTDPVGNPSSTATEPITTPGLYVPDSDIEKETAGAVRYFELEGKEYYGCIPLGNNLLLLQQKNGGGLLSLYGGERLELIRTVSMGENVTPTVEQLQLTDQGIGYYDDQSRSVVFLNHQLVEIGRMYLPEEVQGRAYLSPEWKMLYYCTEKGINALDLQTNISRLLKEQYMYKQEVTGVLHNGTLVRCVMQTEQGEEKTVLLDSASGLVAYEGAYLQKLETKENSYFLPRDLGGVGQLQFGNAEHQQVLWPEGGSNKPYWLHTDHAVVTVAEGEASCLEYYDLESGKRQAMLEIKDATAVLSVQGDGKGGVWLLCRTEENEKLYHWNAKKNTLNDETVYTEPMYTAESPNEEALAELKLQADELGKKFGVDILIWKDAISAAPEDYVFSEEYLVQAYQLYLPWLEKLMSGFPDGFFEKTPDGNLKIALVQKISGDPEWGTLPDSPCIQYWKGDTPVLALTTDQSFEQNFYHAVAHFIDWRVLSKTSVFYEWNTLNPSGFTYDNSYIENLERTDTTHIEGDNRYFIDLFSMSYAKEDRARIMEYACTSGNEEYFRAPVIQEKLRRICEGIRAAFGLKKVETEFIWEQYLQKK
;
A
#
# COMPACT_ATOMS: atom_id res chain seq x y z
N MET A 1 14.26 15.25 2.87
CA MET A 1 13.74 16.15 3.93
C MET A 1 12.58 15.45 4.64
N VAL A 2 12.87 14.31 5.28
CA VAL A 2 11.92 13.31 5.84
C VAL A 2 11.88 13.39 7.39
N ARG A 3 12.61 14.35 7.95
CA ARG A 3 12.78 14.53 9.39
C ARG A 3 11.48 15.04 9.99
N LEU A 4 11.00 14.37 11.05
CA LEU A 4 9.91 14.73 11.97
C LEU A 4 8.54 14.03 11.82
N PHE A 5 8.32 12.95 11.06
CA PHE A 5 6.94 12.40 10.97
C PHE A 5 6.34 11.97 12.33
N GLY A 6 7.12 11.33 13.21
CA GLY A 6 6.66 10.97 14.57
C GLY A 6 6.47 12.17 15.51
N VAL A 7 7.24 13.25 15.30
CA VAL A 7 7.26 14.45 16.16
C VAL A 7 6.27 15.52 15.68
N LEU A 8 5.94 15.56 14.38
CA LEU A 8 5.02 16.53 13.77
C LEU A 8 3.55 16.18 14.07
N LEU A 9 3.18 14.88 14.09
CA LEU A 9 1.87 14.46 14.60
C LEU A 9 1.71 14.86 16.08
N LEU A 10 2.81 14.81 16.84
CA LEU A 10 2.92 15.12 18.27
C LEU A 10 2.79 16.62 18.60
N LEU A 11 3.37 17.51 17.79
CA LEU A 11 3.25 18.97 17.96
C LEU A 11 1.82 19.46 17.71
N VAL A 12 1.07 18.75 16.87
CA VAL A 12 -0.32 19.06 16.52
C VAL A 12 -1.28 18.58 17.62
N LEU A 13 -0.97 17.46 18.29
CA LEU A 13 -1.77 16.91 19.40
C LEU A 13 -1.57 17.68 20.73
N LEU A 14 -0.42 18.33 20.94
CA LEU A 14 -0.10 19.03 22.19
C LEU A 14 -0.60 20.48 22.27
N LEU A 15 -0.97 21.12 21.15
CA LEU A 15 -1.32 22.55 21.11
C LEU A 15 -2.82 22.87 21.10
N CYS A 16 -3.70 21.86 20.96
CA CYS A 16 -5.16 22.06 20.88
C CYS A 16 -5.90 21.70 22.19
N GLY A 17 -5.25 21.91 23.34
CA GLY A 17 -5.84 21.67 24.66
C GLY A 17 -6.05 22.95 25.45
N CYS A 18 -7.23 23.59 25.31
CA CYS A 18 -7.96 24.32 26.38
C CYS A 18 -9.12 25.15 25.78
N SER A 19 -10.33 24.59 25.71
CA SER A 19 -11.52 25.25 26.27
C SER A 19 -12.69 24.27 26.32
N GLN A 20 -13.11 23.92 27.53
CA GLN A 20 -14.43 23.37 27.76
C GLN A 20 -15.42 24.53 27.82
N ASN A 21 -16.49 24.47 27.04
CA ASN A 21 -17.72 25.18 27.36
C ASN A 21 -18.90 24.25 27.12
N THR A 22 -19.56 23.91 28.22
CA THR A 22 -20.84 23.23 28.29
C THR A 22 -21.93 24.13 27.70
N ALA A 23 -22.59 23.67 26.65
CA ALA A 23 -23.86 24.24 26.21
C ALA A 23 -24.81 23.10 25.80
N THR A 24 -26.00 23.14 26.38
CA THR A 24 -27.14 22.24 26.19
C THR A 24 -27.66 22.32 24.75
N PRO A 25 -28.06 21.21 24.10
CA PRO A 25 -28.57 21.26 22.73
C PRO A 25 -29.98 21.87 22.70
N THR A 26 -30.24 22.75 21.74
CA THR A 26 -31.58 23.17 21.33
C THR A 26 -31.93 22.47 20.02
N ASP A 27 -33.13 21.88 19.97
CA ASP A 27 -33.67 21.13 18.83
C ASP A 27 -33.69 21.94 17.53
N PRO A 28 -33.27 21.37 16.37
CA PRO A 28 -33.52 21.97 15.09
C PRO A 28 -34.98 21.76 14.67
N VAL A 29 -35.65 22.86 14.35
CA VAL A 29 -36.99 22.88 13.76
C VAL A 29 -36.89 22.62 12.27
N GLY A 30 -37.39 21.47 11.82
CA GLY A 30 -37.63 21.14 10.42
C GLY A 30 -38.70 20.05 10.33
N ASN A 31 -39.82 20.33 9.67
CA ASN A 31 -40.90 19.36 9.50
C ASN A 31 -40.41 18.14 8.70
N PRO A 32 -40.54 16.91 9.21
CA PRO A 32 -40.15 15.71 8.50
C PRO A 32 -41.12 15.44 7.35
N SER A 33 -40.61 15.39 6.12
CA SER A 33 -41.31 14.74 5.01
C SER A 33 -40.84 13.29 4.91
N SER A 34 -41.25 12.45 5.86
CA SER A 34 -41.05 11.00 5.76
C SER A 34 -42.38 10.33 5.39
N THR A 35 -42.49 9.83 4.17
CA THR A 35 -43.45 8.76 3.88
C THR A 35 -42.89 7.49 4.50
N ALA A 36 -43.43 7.13 5.67
CA ALA A 36 -43.12 5.86 6.31
C ALA A 36 -43.74 4.73 5.48
N THR A 37 -42.90 3.89 4.88
CA THR A 37 -43.33 2.61 4.31
C THR A 37 -43.52 1.61 5.44
N GLU A 38 -44.63 0.86 5.41
CA GLU A 38 -45.01 -0.12 6.42
C GLU A 38 -43.93 -1.20 6.66
N PRO A 39 -43.82 -1.77 7.88
CA PRO A 39 -42.88 -2.84 8.19
C PRO A 39 -43.25 -4.10 7.42
N ILE A 40 -42.42 -4.46 6.44
CA ILE A 40 -42.45 -5.76 5.78
C ILE A 40 -41.79 -6.75 6.75
N THR A 41 -42.51 -7.78 7.16
CA THR A 41 -41.93 -8.91 7.90
C THR A 41 -41.11 -9.76 6.93
N THR A 42 -39.89 -9.33 6.65
CA THR A 42 -38.91 -10.09 5.89
C THR A 42 -38.31 -11.17 6.81
N PRO A 43 -38.11 -12.42 6.36
CA PRO A 43 -37.32 -13.37 7.13
C PRO A 43 -35.93 -12.79 7.43
N GLY A 44 -35.44 -12.95 8.67
CA GLY A 44 -34.10 -12.49 9.04
C GLY A 44 -33.01 -13.22 8.24
N LEU A 45 -31.87 -12.53 8.04
CA LEU A 45 -30.76 -12.96 7.17
C LEU A 45 -29.94 -14.15 7.72
N TYR A 46 -30.01 -14.44 9.03
CA TYR A 46 -29.18 -15.49 9.63
C TYR A 46 -29.55 -16.89 9.12
N VAL A 47 -28.54 -17.61 8.63
CA VAL A 47 -28.65 -19.00 8.18
C VAL A 47 -27.99 -19.93 9.21
N PRO A 48 -28.77 -20.50 10.15
CA PRO A 48 -28.22 -21.41 11.15
C PRO A 48 -27.71 -22.70 10.50
N ASP A 49 -26.72 -23.31 11.14
CA ASP A 49 -26.13 -24.59 10.70
C ASP A 49 -25.54 -24.55 9.28
N SER A 50 -25.12 -23.37 8.82
CA SER A 50 -24.34 -23.22 7.59
C SER A 50 -23.04 -24.03 7.65
N ASP A 51 -22.48 -24.38 6.49
CA ASP A 51 -21.27 -25.21 6.44
C ASP A 51 -20.10 -24.55 7.17
N ILE A 52 -19.88 -23.23 6.97
CA ILE A 52 -18.84 -22.48 7.67
C ILE A 52 -19.07 -22.42 9.19
N GLU A 53 -20.32 -22.33 9.65
CA GLU A 53 -20.63 -22.32 11.08
C GLU A 53 -20.32 -23.68 11.72
N LYS A 54 -20.60 -24.78 11.01
CA LYS A 54 -20.22 -26.13 11.46
C LYS A 54 -18.71 -26.33 11.45
N GLU A 55 -18.03 -25.93 10.36
CA GLU A 55 -16.57 -26.05 10.20
C GLU A 55 -15.82 -25.29 11.29
N THR A 56 -16.34 -24.14 11.70
CA THR A 56 -15.73 -23.27 12.72
C THR A 56 -16.29 -23.50 14.13
N ALA A 57 -17.04 -24.58 14.35
CA ALA A 57 -17.67 -24.91 15.64
C ALA A 57 -18.47 -23.74 16.26
N GLY A 58 -19.15 -22.95 15.44
CA GLY A 58 -19.96 -21.80 15.86
C GLY A 58 -19.15 -20.53 16.16
N ALA A 59 -17.89 -20.46 15.71
CA ALA A 59 -17.09 -19.23 15.77
C ALA A 59 -17.46 -18.25 14.65
N VAL A 60 -17.95 -18.74 13.50
CA VAL A 60 -18.41 -17.90 12.39
C VAL A 60 -19.89 -18.15 12.12
N ARG A 61 -20.68 -17.08 12.03
CA ARG A 61 -22.07 -17.12 11.58
C ARG A 61 -22.18 -16.57 10.17
N TYR A 62 -23.06 -17.15 9.38
CA TYR A 62 -23.35 -16.71 8.02
C TYR A 62 -24.74 -16.06 7.92
N PHE A 63 -24.80 -14.96 7.17
CA PHE A 63 -26.01 -14.21 6.89
C PHE A 63 -26.17 -14.08 5.37
N GLU A 64 -27.28 -14.58 4.86
CA GLU A 64 -27.58 -14.57 3.42
C GLU A 64 -28.13 -13.20 3.02
N LEU A 65 -27.48 -12.55 2.05
CA LEU A 65 -27.89 -11.25 1.55
C LEU A 65 -28.80 -11.40 0.32
N GLU A 66 -29.80 -10.53 0.20
CA GLU A 66 -30.68 -10.49 -0.95
C GLU A 66 -30.14 -9.53 -2.04
N GLY A 67 -29.63 -10.09 -3.13
CA GLY A 67 -29.19 -9.33 -4.30
C GLY A 67 -27.67 -9.20 -4.41
N LYS A 68 -27.22 -8.11 -5.02
CA LYS A 68 -25.80 -7.81 -5.28
C LYS A 68 -25.51 -6.34 -4.96
N GLU A 69 -24.26 -5.94 -5.17
CA GLU A 69 -23.79 -4.56 -5.06
C GLU A 69 -23.84 -4.02 -3.62
N TYR A 70 -23.46 -4.87 -2.67
CA TYR A 70 -23.14 -4.42 -1.31
C TYR A 70 -21.72 -3.87 -1.25
N TYR A 71 -21.53 -2.75 -0.55
CA TYR A 71 -20.26 -2.02 -0.49
C TYR A 71 -19.71 -1.89 0.93
N GLY A 72 -20.53 -2.13 1.95
CA GLY A 72 -20.07 -2.04 3.34
C GLY A 72 -21.10 -2.50 4.35
N CYS A 73 -20.59 -2.76 5.56
CA CYS A 73 -21.40 -2.98 6.74
C CYS A 73 -20.85 -2.11 7.87
N ILE A 74 -21.71 -1.63 8.78
CA ILE A 74 -21.30 -0.81 9.92
C ILE A 74 -22.13 -1.20 11.16
N PRO A 75 -21.50 -1.67 12.25
CA PRO A 75 -22.19 -1.98 13.49
C PRO A 75 -22.65 -0.69 14.18
N LEU A 76 -23.91 -0.69 14.62
CA LEU A 76 -24.57 0.41 15.33
C LEU A 76 -25.16 -0.11 16.65
N GLY A 77 -24.30 -0.32 17.64
CA GLY A 77 -24.67 -0.93 18.91
C GLY A 77 -25.13 -2.38 18.72
N ASN A 78 -26.43 -2.64 18.86
CA ASN A 78 -27.01 -3.98 18.64
C ASN A 78 -27.60 -4.17 17.23
N ASN A 79 -27.50 -3.14 16.37
CA ASN A 79 -27.99 -3.17 15.00
C ASN A 79 -26.81 -3.23 14.02
N LEU A 80 -27.09 -3.58 12.78
CA LEU A 80 -26.14 -3.56 11.67
C LEU A 80 -26.70 -2.72 10.53
N LEU A 81 -25.90 -1.76 10.05
CA LEU A 81 -26.20 -1.00 8.84
C LEU A 81 -25.52 -1.67 7.65
N LEU A 82 -26.29 -2.01 6.61
CA LEU A 82 -25.77 -2.49 5.33
C LEU A 82 -25.88 -1.39 4.27
N LEU A 83 -24.82 -1.28 3.46
CA LEU A 83 -24.66 -0.31 2.39
C LEU A 83 -24.77 -1.02 1.05
N GLN A 84 -25.80 -0.70 0.27
CA GLN A 84 -26.08 -1.34 -1.02
C GLN A 84 -26.32 -0.29 -2.09
N GLN A 85 -25.84 -0.49 -3.31
CA GLN A 85 -26.34 0.27 -4.46
C GLN A 85 -27.51 -0.48 -5.10
N LYS A 86 -28.60 0.23 -5.39
CA LYS A 86 -29.80 -0.35 -5.98
C LYS A 86 -30.43 0.63 -6.96
N ASN A 87 -30.63 0.19 -8.19
CA ASN A 87 -31.17 1.01 -9.29
C ASN A 87 -30.35 2.31 -9.52
N GLY A 88 -29.03 2.23 -9.36
CA GLY A 88 -28.12 3.38 -9.50
C GLY A 88 -28.05 4.30 -8.29
N GLY A 89 -29.01 4.25 -7.35
CA GLY A 89 -28.97 5.01 -6.09
C GLY A 89 -28.39 4.21 -4.92
N GLY A 90 -27.93 4.90 -3.89
CA GLY A 90 -27.49 4.25 -2.65
C GLY A 90 -28.67 3.87 -1.76
N LEU A 91 -28.55 2.77 -1.03
CA LEU A 91 -29.55 2.26 -0.11
C LEU A 91 -28.89 1.89 1.21
N LEU A 92 -29.34 2.54 2.27
CA LEU A 92 -28.96 2.25 3.65
C LEU A 92 -30.02 1.36 4.26
N SER A 93 -29.65 0.16 4.74
CA SER A 93 -30.58 -0.79 5.35
C SER A 93 -30.15 -1.13 6.77
N LEU A 94 -30.98 -0.80 7.75
CA LEU A 94 -30.75 -1.08 9.17
C LEU A 94 -31.41 -2.42 9.53
N TYR A 95 -30.62 -3.33 10.07
CA TYR A 95 -31.04 -4.63 10.56
C TYR A 95 -30.80 -4.74 12.06
N GLY A 96 -31.57 -5.57 12.76
CA GLY A 96 -31.33 -5.84 14.17
C GLY A 96 -31.89 -7.17 14.67
N GLY A 97 -31.61 -7.47 15.92
CA GLY A 97 -31.89 -8.77 16.52
C GLY A 97 -30.92 -9.86 16.07
N GLU A 98 -30.99 -11.03 16.70
CA GLU A 98 -30.05 -12.14 16.44
C GLU A 98 -30.11 -12.67 15.00
N ARG A 99 -31.28 -12.56 14.37
CA ARG A 99 -31.50 -13.00 13.00
C ARG A 99 -31.20 -11.93 11.94
N LEU A 100 -30.84 -10.71 12.34
CA LEU A 100 -30.78 -9.53 11.48
C LEU A 100 -32.06 -9.37 10.66
N GLU A 101 -33.15 -9.00 11.34
CA GLU A 101 -34.41 -8.65 10.70
C GLU A 101 -34.37 -7.19 10.24
N LEU A 102 -34.92 -6.91 9.06
CA LEU A 102 -34.93 -5.56 8.49
C LEU A 102 -35.79 -4.62 9.35
N ILE A 103 -35.19 -3.54 9.85
CA ILE A 103 -35.86 -2.52 10.66
C ILE A 103 -36.29 -1.34 9.80
N ARG A 104 -35.40 -0.81 8.97
CA ARG A 104 -35.67 0.37 8.13
C ARG A 104 -34.72 0.45 6.94
N THR A 105 -35.18 1.03 5.85
CA THR A 105 -34.34 1.43 4.72
C THR A 105 -34.43 2.92 4.43
N VAL A 106 -33.35 3.54 3.96
CA VAL A 106 -33.31 4.91 3.42
C VAL A 106 -32.57 4.92 2.09
N SER A 107 -33.18 5.52 1.07
CA SER A 107 -32.50 5.76 -0.21
C SER A 107 -31.63 7.00 -0.10
N MET A 108 -30.37 6.87 -0.47
CA MET A 108 -29.51 8.00 -0.84
C MET A 108 -29.92 8.45 -2.25
N GLY A 109 -29.50 9.66 -2.65
CA GLY A 109 -29.77 10.21 -3.99
C GLY A 109 -29.35 9.26 -5.12
N GLU A 110 -29.83 9.54 -6.33
CA GLU A 110 -29.42 8.77 -7.51
C GLU A 110 -27.90 8.90 -7.72
N ASN A 111 -27.25 7.89 -8.31
CA ASN A 111 -25.81 7.87 -8.60
C ASN A 111 -24.88 8.04 -7.38
N VAL A 112 -25.38 7.79 -6.16
CA VAL A 112 -24.54 7.73 -4.95
C VAL A 112 -24.19 6.27 -4.65
N THR A 113 -22.91 5.92 -4.67
CA THR A 113 -22.44 4.60 -4.23
C THR A 113 -22.12 4.64 -2.74
N PRO A 114 -22.91 4.02 -1.85
CA PRO A 114 -22.76 4.18 -0.41
C PRO A 114 -21.54 3.42 0.09
N THR A 115 -20.48 4.13 0.48
CA THR A 115 -19.30 3.53 1.10
C THR A 115 -19.16 3.96 2.55
N VAL A 116 -18.34 3.23 3.32
CA VAL A 116 -18.07 3.56 4.73
C VAL A 116 -17.46 4.97 4.85
N GLU A 117 -16.63 5.37 3.89
CA GLU A 117 -15.98 6.69 3.84
C GLU A 117 -16.94 7.82 3.44
N GLN A 118 -18.07 7.53 2.81
CA GLN A 118 -19.09 8.54 2.51
C GLN A 118 -19.98 8.85 3.71
N LEU A 119 -20.11 7.89 4.63
CA LEU A 119 -20.93 8.04 5.82
C LEU A 119 -20.08 8.53 7.00
N GLN A 120 -20.61 9.52 7.69
CA GLN A 120 -19.97 10.12 8.86
C GLN A 120 -20.78 9.74 10.09
N LEU A 121 -20.33 8.68 10.76
CA LEU A 121 -20.95 8.19 11.97
C LEU A 121 -20.44 8.94 13.18
N THR A 122 -21.38 9.46 13.98
CA THR A 122 -21.09 10.15 15.22
C THR A 122 -22.07 9.70 16.31
N ASP A 123 -21.85 10.17 17.53
CA ASP A 123 -22.79 9.96 18.63
C ASP A 123 -24.16 10.63 18.38
N GLN A 124 -24.22 11.59 17.45
CA GLN A 124 -25.46 12.27 17.07
C GLN A 124 -26.28 11.48 16.04
N GLY A 125 -25.62 10.64 15.23
CA GLY A 125 -26.28 9.90 14.16
C GLY A 125 -25.37 9.60 12.98
N ILE A 126 -25.95 9.60 11.79
CA ILE A 126 -25.28 9.36 10.51
C ILE A 126 -25.45 10.59 9.64
N GLY A 127 -24.34 11.22 9.25
CA GLY A 127 -24.31 12.29 8.27
C GLY A 127 -23.77 11.81 6.93
N TYR A 128 -24.26 12.36 5.83
CA TYR A 128 -23.63 12.17 4.52
C TYR A 128 -23.87 13.38 3.61
N TYR A 129 -22.93 13.61 2.70
CA TYR A 129 -23.06 14.62 1.65
C TYR A 129 -23.70 14.00 0.40
N ASP A 130 -24.79 14.60 -0.05
CA ASP A 130 -25.48 14.28 -1.29
C ASP A 130 -25.11 15.33 -2.35
N ASP A 131 -24.23 14.93 -3.26
CA ASP A 131 -23.68 15.80 -4.29
C ASP A 131 -24.74 16.30 -5.28
N GLN A 132 -25.74 15.47 -5.61
CA GLN A 132 -26.79 15.87 -6.54
C GLN A 132 -27.65 17.00 -6.01
N SER A 133 -28.07 16.87 -4.74
CA SER A 133 -28.85 17.91 -4.08
C SER A 133 -27.98 19.02 -3.48
N ARG A 134 -26.65 18.87 -3.53
CA ARG A 134 -25.65 19.71 -2.85
C ARG A 134 -26.06 19.97 -1.41
N SER A 135 -26.44 18.91 -0.72
CA SER A 135 -26.93 18.99 0.64
C SER A 135 -26.28 17.96 1.55
N VAL A 136 -26.15 18.31 2.82
CA VAL A 136 -25.77 17.39 3.87
C VAL A 136 -27.04 16.90 4.55
N VAL A 137 -27.18 15.58 4.64
CA VAL A 137 -28.33 14.91 5.24
C VAL A 137 -27.94 14.37 6.60
N PHE A 138 -28.78 14.59 7.60
CA PHE A 138 -28.59 14.13 8.97
C PHE A 138 -29.66 13.09 9.30
N LEU A 139 -29.23 11.87 9.59
CA LEU A 139 -30.08 10.79 10.05
C LEU A 139 -29.77 10.47 11.52
N ASN A 140 -30.78 10.13 12.32
CA ASN A 140 -30.51 9.49 13.61
C ASN A 140 -30.07 8.01 13.43
N HIS A 141 -29.68 7.33 14.51
CA HIS A 141 -29.27 5.92 14.45
C HIS A 141 -30.38 4.92 14.05
N GLN A 142 -31.63 5.38 13.94
CA GLN A 142 -32.76 4.61 13.43
C GLN A 142 -33.07 4.91 11.96
N LEU A 143 -32.16 5.59 11.24
CA LEU A 143 -32.30 6.04 9.86
C LEU A 143 -33.51 6.96 9.62
N VAL A 144 -33.85 7.81 10.59
CA VAL A 144 -34.86 8.87 10.40
C VAL A 144 -34.12 10.17 10.08
N GLU A 145 -34.49 10.83 8.98
CA GLU A 145 -33.98 12.16 8.65
C GLU A 145 -34.43 13.17 9.69
N ILE A 146 -33.46 13.77 10.38
CA ILE A 146 -33.65 14.78 11.44
C ILE A 146 -33.21 16.16 10.98
N GLY A 147 -32.56 16.27 9.82
CA GLY A 147 -32.19 17.55 9.23
C GLY A 147 -31.58 17.42 7.85
N ARG A 148 -31.58 18.53 7.11
CA ARG A 148 -30.92 18.68 5.82
C ARG A 148 -30.45 20.11 5.66
N MET A 149 -29.24 20.29 5.14
CA MET A 149 -28.66 21.61 4.88
C MET A 149 -28.12 21.70 3.47
N TYR A 150 -28.49 22.75 2.74
CA TYR A 150 -27.97 23.03 1.40
C TYR A 150 -26.70 23.88 1.46
N LEU A 151 -25.71 23.52 0.65
CA LEU A 151 -24.46 24.26 0.61
C LEU A 151 -24.58 25.50 -0.28
N PRO A 152 -23.96 26.63 0.12
CA PRO A 152 -24.07 27.89 -0.60
C PRO A 152 -23.20 27.95 -1.87
N GLU A 153 -22.23 27.05 -2.00
CA GLU A 153 -21.21 27.05 -3.05
C GLU A 153 -21.03 25.65 -3.66
N GLU A 154 -20.40 25.59 -4.83
CA GLU A 154 -20.05 24.33 -5.49
C GLU A 154 -18.87 23.65 -4.79
N VAL A 155 -19.05 22.38 -4.43
CA VAL A 155 -18.06 21.57 -3.73
C VAL A 155 -17.19 20.82 -4.74
N GLN A 156 -15.88 20.85 -4.53
CA GLN A 156 -14.94 19.95 -5.20
C GLN A 156 -14.76 18.68 -4.37
N GLY A 157 -15.11 17.53 -4.93
CA GLY A 157 -15.00 16.25 -4.23
C GLY A 157 -16.09 16.09 -3.16
N ARG A 158 -15.67 15.79 -1.93
CA ARG A 158 -16.56 15.48 -0.80
C ARG A 158 -16.53 16.56 0.28
N ALA A 159 -17.55 16.53 1.14
CA ALA A 159 -17.65 17.33 2.35
C ALA A 159 -17.69 16.43 3.61
N TYR A 160 -17.06 16.87 4.69
CA TYR A 160 -16.94 16.14 5.95
C TYR A 160 -17.37 16.95 7.16
N LEU A 161 -18.15 16.34 8.05
CA LEU A 161 -18.67 16.91 9.29
C LEU A 161 -17.67 16.73 10.44
N SER A 162 -17.62 17.73 11.31
CA SER A 162 -17.08 17.55 12.66
C SER A 162 -17.91 16.51 13.44
N PRO A 163 -17.31 15.75 14.39
CA PRO A 163 -18.04 14.77 15.20
C PRO A 163 -19.29 15.31 15.91
N GLU A 164 -19.26 16.57 16.36
CA GLU A 164 -20.38 17.22 17.06
C GLU A 164 -21.42 17.83 16.12
N TRP A 165 -21.28 17.65 14.80
CA TRP A 165 -22.10 18.26 13.76
C TRP A 165 -22.26 19.79 13.91
N LYS A 166 -21.15 20.47 14.23
CA LYS A 166 -21.10 21.94 14.29
C LYS A 166 -20.45 22.56 13.06
N MET A 167 -19.48 21.87 12.49
CA MET A 167 -18.73 22.33 11.33
C MET A 167 -18.85 21.34 10.19
N LEU A 168 -18.82 21.86 8.97
CA LEU A 168 -18.63 21.10 7.74
C LEU A 168 -17.41 21.63 6.98
N TYR A 169 -16.53 20.73 6.60
CA TYR A 169 -15.32 21.02 5.84
C TYR A 169 -15.47 20.53 4.41
N TYR A 170 -15.13 21.37 3.44
CA TYR A 170 -15.29 21.06 2.02
C TYR A 170 -14.31 21.89 1.18
N CYS A 171 -14.01 21.41 -0.02
CA CYS A 171 -13.16 22.14 -0.97
C CYS A 171 -14.02 22.92 -1.98
N THR A 172 -13.50 24.06 -2.44
CA THR A 172 -13.99 24.81 -3.61
C THR A 172 -12.80 25.19 -4.48
N GLU A 173 -13.00 25.76 -5.67
CA GLU A 173 -11.89 26.22 -6.52
C GLU A 173 -10.89 27.17 -5.84
N LYS A 174 -11.32 27.87 -4.78
CA LYS A 174 -10.48 28.84 -4.03
C LYS A 174 -9.66 28.20 -2.90
N GLY A 175 -9.98 26.96 -2.53
CA GLY A 175 -9.30 26.24 -1.46
C GLY A 175 -10.25 25.51 -0.50
N ILE A 176 -9.80 25.34 0.73
CA ILE A 176 -10.48 24.54 1.75
C ILE A 176 -11.29 25.45 2.66
N ASN A 177 -12.56 25.12 2.88
CA ASN A 177 -13.52 25.94 3.62
C ASN A 177 -14.06 25.20 4.84
N ALA A 178 -14.49 25.97 5.82
CA ALA A 178 -15.20 25.49 7.01
C ALA A 178 -16.52 26.26 7.14
N LEU A 179 -17.64 25.56 7.06
CA LEU A 179 -18.99 26.08 7.25
C LEU A 179 -19.45 25.79 8.67
N ASP A 180 -19.81 26.84 9.41
CA ASP A 180 -20.50 26.71 10.69
C ASP A 180 -21.98 26.41 10.45
N LEU A 181 -22.44 25.25 10.91
CA LEU A 181 -23.79 24.72 10.65
C LEU A 181 -24.87 25.46 11.44
N GLN A 182 -24.52 26.16 12.52
CA GLN A 182 -25.49 26.93 13.31
C GLN A 182 -25.76 28.30 12.68
N THR A 183 -24.72 28.96 12.20
CA THR A 183 -24.78 30.33 11.65
C THR A 183 -24.91 30.35 10.13
N ASN A 184 -24.64 29.22 9.46
CA ASN A 184 -24.54 29.08 8.02
C ASN A 184 -23.49 30.03 7.39
N ILE A 185 -22.46 30.38 8.15
CA ILE A 185 -21.35 31.22 7.71
C ILE A 185 -20.19 30.30 7.31
N SER A 186 -19.77 30.41 6.04
CA SER A 186 -18.57 29.76 5.55
C SER A 186 -17.37 30.69 5.69
N ARG A 187 -16.23 30.13 6.10
CA ARG A 187 -14.93 30.80 6.10
C ARG A 187 -13.90 29.98 5.32
N LEU A 188 -13.01 30.68 4.64
CA LEU A 188 -11.84 30.08 4.00
C LEU A 188 -10.86 29.65 5.10
N LEU A 189 -10.58 28.35 5.18
CA LEU A 189 -9.65 27.78 6.13
C LEU A 189 -8.21 27.85 5.58
N LYS A 190 -8.04 27.59 4.29
CA LYS A 190 -6.77 27.73 3.57
C LYS A 190 -7.03 28.07 2.11
N GLU A 191 -6.46 29.19 1.66
CA GLU A 191 -6.42 29.54 0.25
C GLU A 191 -5.40 28.68 -0.48
N GLN A 192 -5.82 28.04 -1.57
CA GLN A 192 -4.95 27.25 -2.43
C GLN A 192 -5.64 26.93 -3.76
N TYR A 193 -4.81 26.73 -4.78
CA TYR A 193 -5.26 26.34 -6.12
C TYR A 193 -4.55 25.05 -6.50
N MET A 194 -5.33 23.98 -6.71
CA MET A 194 -4.84 22.65 -7.08
C MET A 194 -5.68 22.10 -8.23
N TYR A 195 -5.08 21.23 -9.05
CA TYR A 195 -5.79 20.59 -10.16
C TYR A 195 -7.00 19.78 -9.65
N LYS A 196 -6.79 19.02 -8.57
CA LYS A 196 -7.84 18.35 -7.82
C LYS A 196 -7.57 18.45 -6.32
N GLN A 197 -8.61 18.60 -5.52
CA GLN A 197 -8.53 18.59 -4.07
C GLN A 197 -9.82 18.08 -3.46
N GLU A 198 -9.71 17.40 -2.34
CA GLU A 198 -10.83 16.77 -1.66
C GLU A 198 -10.56 16.69 -0.16
N VAL A 199 -11.54 17.05 0.67
CA VAL A 199 -11.51 16.71 2.09
C VAL A 199 -11.78 15.21 2.20
N THR A 200 -10.89 14.48 2.86
CA THR A 200 -10.95 13.01 2.98
C THR A 200 -11.05 12.52 4.42
N GLY A 201 -11.18 13.43 5.38
CA GLY A 201 -11.42 13.06 6.76
C GLY A 201 -11.38 14.24 7.73
N VAL A 202 -12.03 14.04 8.87
CA VAL A 202 -11.90 14.88 10.05
C VAL A 202 -11.36 13.99 11.17
N LEU A 203 -10.19 14.34 11.68
CA LEU A 203 -9.38 13.51 12.56
C LEU A 203 -9.31 14.12 13.97
N HIS A 204 -8.89 13.29 14.93
CA HIS A 204 -8.64 13.63 16.33
C HIS A 204 -9.80 14.44 16.95
N ASN A 205 -11.01 13.86 16.92
CA ASN A 205 -12.22 14.48 17.47
C ASN A 205 -12.50 15.90 16.91
N GLY A 206 -12.26 16.12 15.62
CA GLY A 206 -12.61 17.40 14.98
C GLY A 206 -11.50 18.44 14.93
N THR A 207 -10.34 18.20 15.56
CA THR A 207 -9.27 19.21 15.58
C THR A 207 -8.47 19.27 14.28
N LEU A 208 -8.49 18.20 13.47
CA LEU A 208 -7.73 18.14 12.22
C LEU A 208 -8.62 17.85 11.02
N VAL A 209 -8.37 18.58 9.93
CA VAL A 209 -8.99 18.34 8.64
C VAL A 209 -7.95 17.73 7.72
N ARG A 210 -8.23 16.54 7.19
CA ARG A 210 -7.39 15.86 6.21
C ARG A 210 -7.89 16.19 4.81
N CYS A 211 -6.98 16.68 3.97
CA CYS A 211 -7.22 16.93 2.57
C CYS A 211 -6.21 16.17 1.72
N VAL A 212 -6.68 15.60 0.61
CA VAL A 212 -5.83 15.06 -0.45
C VAL A 212 -5.87 16.03 -1.61
N MET A 213 -4.70 16.30 -2.17
CA MET A 213 -4.52 17.23 -3.28
C MET A 213 -3.73 16.56 -4.38
N GLN A 214 -4.04 16.90 -5.62
CA GLN A 214 -3.34 16.43 -6.80
C GLN A 214 -2.80 17.61 -7.61
N THR A 215 -1.54 17.51 -8.03
CA THR A 215 -0.93 18.49 -8.95
C THR A 215 -1.37 18.20 -10.39
N GLU A 216 -1.13 19.13 -11.32
CA GLU A 216 -1.37 18.91 -12.76
C GLU A 216 -0.56 17.74 -13.33
N GLN A 217 0.58 17.42 -12.70
CA GLN A 217 1.45 16.30 -13.05
C GLN A 217 0.95 14.96 -12.49
N GLY A 218 -0.18 14.97 -11.78
CA GLY A 218 -0.79 13.78 -11.20
C GLY A 218 -0.27 13.38 -9.82
N GLU A 219 0.72 14.10 -9.26
CA GLU A 219 1.25 13.80 -7.93
C GLU A 219 0.22 14.06 -6.84
N GLU A 220 -0.03 13.07 -5.99
CA GLU A 220 -0.91 13.21 -4.83
C GLU A 220 -0.14 13.53 -3.55
N LYS A 221 -0.70 14.43 -2.74
CA LYS A 221 -0.17 14.84 -1.45
C LYS A 221 -1.27 14.88 -0.40
N THR A 222 -0.91 14.60 0.84
CA THR A 222 -1.81 14.77 1.99
C THR A 222 -1.44 16.05 2.74
N VAL A 223 -2.46 16.84 3.06
CA VAL A 223 -2.36 17.98 3.98
C VAL A 223 -3.28 17.78 5.16
N LEU A 224 -2.75 17.98 6.36
CA LEU A 224 -3.53 18.10 7.58
C LEU A 224 -3.56 19.56 8.00
N LEU A 225 -4.75 20.08 8.27
CA LEU A 225 -4.96 21.45 8.76
C LEU A 225 -5.54 21.42 10.16
N ASP A 226 -5.04 22.28 11.04
CA ASP A 226 -5.74 22.61 12.27
C ASP A 226 -7.10 23.24 11.93
N SER A 227 -8.17 22.64 12.43
CA SER A 227 -9.54 22.98 12.05
C SER A 227 -9.98 24.36 12.53
N ALA A 228 -9.37 24.88 13.59
CA ALA A 228 -9.66 26.18 14.16
C ALA A 228 -8.92 27.30 13.41
N SER A 229 -7.61 27.18 13.29
CA SER A 229 -6.73 28.23 12.74
C SER A 229 -6.50 28.13 11.24
N GLY A 230 -6.65 26.95 10.64
CA GLY A 230 -6.28 26.67 9.25
C GLY A 230 -4.78 26.52 9.02
N LEU A 231 -3.97 26.49 10.08
CA LEU A 231 -2.54 26.27 9.98
C LEU A 231 -2.23 24.85 9.49
N VAL A 232 -1.21 24.74 8.64
CA VAL A 232 -0.74 23.44 8.14
C VAL A 232 -0.04 22.70 9.27
N ALA A 233 -0.68 21.62 9.71
CA ALA A 233 -0.16 20.67 10.67
C ALA A 233 0.79 19.66 10.00
N TYR A 234 0.49 19.27 8.76
CA TYR A 234 1.30 18.37 7.95
C TYR A 234 1.06 18.65 6.47
N GLU A 235 2.11 18.53 5.66
CA GLU A 235 2.05 18.53 4.21
C GLU A 235 3.14 17.60 3.69
N GLY A 236 2.76 16.60 2.88
CA GLY A 236 3.73 15.66 2.36
C GLY A 236 3.12 14.56 1.50
N ALA A 237 3.83 13.43 1.45
CA ALA A 237 3.44 12.26 0.68
C ALA A 237 1.99 11.85 0.92
N TYR A 238 1.34 11.33 -0.12
CA TYR A 238 0.00 10.79 -0.01
C TYR A 238 -0.06 9.69 1.04
N LEU A 239 -0.90 9.89 2.06
CA LEU A 239 -1.24 8.87 3.03
C LEU A 239 -2.54 8.25 2.55
N GLN A 240 -2.54 7.00 2.11
CA GLN A 240 -3.76 6.36 1.63
C GLN A 240 -4.82 6.26 2.73
N LYS A 241 -4.39 5.83 3.93
CA LYS A 241 -5.24 5.66 5.10
C LYS A 241 -4.62 6.34 6.31
N LEU A 242 -5.42 7.08 7.05
CA LEU A 242 -5.08 7.61 8.37
C LEU A 242 -6.38 7.69 9.16
N GLU A 243 -6.46 6.90 10.22
CA GLU A 243 -7.64 6.83 11.06
C GLU A 243 -7.28 7.32 12.47
N THR A 244 -8.24 7.96 13.12
CA THR A 244 -8.07 8.43 14.49
C THR A 244 -9.35 8.21 15.26
N LYS A 245 -9.23 7.84 16.53
CA LYS A 245 -10.33 7.78 17.47
C LYS A 245 -9.83 8.30 18.80
N GLU A 246 -10.49 9.33 19.34
CA GLU A 246 -10.02 10.01 20.54
C GLU A 246 -8.55 10.43 20.38
N ASN A 247 -7.68 10.00 21.29
CA ASN A 247 -6.25 10.30 21.28
C ASN A 247 -5.40 9.25 20.55
N SER A 248 -6.03 8.24 19.95
CA SER A 248 -5.35 7.16 19.26
C SER A 248 -5.37 7.34 17.75
N TYR A 249 -4.33 6.85 17.07
CA TYR A 249 -4.22 6.83 15.63
C TYR A 249 -3.88 5.44 15.11
N PHE A 250 -4.19 5.23 13.83
CA PHE A 250 -3.77 4.08 13.04
C PHE A 250 -3.34 4.53 11.65
N LEU A 251 -2.15 4.10 11.24
CA LEU A 251 -1.52 4.52 9.99
C LEU A 251 -0.74 3.36 9.33
N PRO A 252 -1.35 2.68 8.36
CA PRO A 252 -0.65 1.78 7.45
C PRO A 252 0.37 2.53 6.59
N ARG A 253 1.55 1.94 6.40
CA ARG A 253 2.58 2.41 5.48
C ARG A 253 3.23 1.23 4.77
N ASP A 254 3.74 1.49 3.57
CA ASP A 254 4.73 0.63 2.94
C ASP A 254 6.06 1.38 2.98
N LEU A 255 7.06 0.79 3.63
CA LEU A 255 8.42 1.33 3.71
C LEU A 255 9.38 0.28 3.17
N GLY A 256 9.89 0.51 1.96
CA GLY A 256 10.85 -0.39 1.34
C GLY A 256 10.29 -1.80 1.11
N GLY A 257 9.04 -1.91 0.67
CA GLY A 257 8.38 -3.19 0.42
C GLY A 257 7.94 -3.95 1.67
N VAL A 258 8.13 -3.37 2.86
CA VAL A 258 7.62 -3.92 4.12
C VAL A 258 6.41 -3.13 4.58
N GLY A 259 5.28 -3.81 4.69
CA GLY A 259 4.05 -3.26 5.25
C GLY A 259 4.17 -3.02 6.75
N GLN A 260 4.09 -1.76 7.15
CA GLN A 260 4.14 -1.29 8.54
C GLN A 260 2.77 -0.80 8.99
N LEU A 261 2.27 -1.29 10.12
CA LEU A 261 1.02 -0.78 10.71
C LEU A 261 1.34 0.04 11.96
N GLN A 262 1.46 1.36 11.81
CA GLN A 262 1.75 2.26 12.94
C GLN A 262 0.47 2.52 13.74
N PHE A 263 0.56 2.48 15.07
CA PHE A 263 -0.56 2.78 15.94
C PHE A 263 -0.10 3.32 17.30
N GLY A 264 -1.04 3.89 18.05
CA GLY A 264 -0.80 4.34 19.41
C GLY A 264 -1.32 5.75 19.63
N ASN A 265 -0.66 6.47 20.53
CA ASN A 265 -0.99 7.85 20.89
C ASN A 265 0.27 8.71 20.99
N ALA A 266 0.13 9.95 21.46
CA ALA A 266 1.25 10.89 21.58
C ALA A 266 2.38 10.39 22.52
N GLU A 267 2.05 9.58 23.52
CA GLU A 267 3.00 9.12 24.54
C GLU A 267 3.59 7.73 24.22
N HIS A 268 2.81 6.87 23.58
CA HIS A 268 3.15 5.48 23.31
C HIS A 268 2.89 5.18 21.83
N GLN A 269 3.97 5.11 21.05
CA GLN A 269 3.94 4.82 19.62
C GLN A 269 4.50 3.43 19.36
N GLN A 270 3.72 2.62 18.68
CA GLN A 270 4.06 1.25 18.36
C GLN A 270 3.81 0.96 16.89
N VAL A 271 4.39 -0.15 16.47
CA VAL A 271 4.28 -0.68 15.13
C VAL A 271 3.87 -2.12 15.26
N LEU A 272 2.87 -2.55 14.48
CA LEU A 272 2.54 -3.94 14.26
C LEU A 272 3.14 -4.36 12.90
N TRP A 273 3.84 -5.50 12.91
CA TRP A 273 4.35 -6.17 11.72
C TRP A 273 3.60 -7.49 11.52
N PRO A 274 2.54 -7.51 10.70
CA PRO A 274 1.75 -8.72 10.48
C PRO A 274 2.58 -9.84 9.85
N GLU A 275 2.24 -11.08 10.20
CA GLU A 275 2.75 -12.24 9.47
C GLU A 275 2.23 -12.21 8.01
N GLY A 276 3.09 -12.58 7.06
CA GLY A 276 2.75 -12.58 5.64
C GLY A 276 2.87 -11.23 4.91
N GLY A 277 3.17 -10.13 5.61
CA GLY A 277 3.56 -8.86 4.97
C GLY A 277 2.39 -8.00 4.48
N SER A 278 2.30 -7.76 3.17
CA SER A 278 1.48 -6.71 2.51
C SER A 278 -0.05 -6.96 2.50
N ASN A 279 -0.59 -7.42 3.63
CA ASN A 279 -2.02 -7.69 3.81
C ASN A 279 -2.81 -6.39 3.99
N LYS A 280 -4.07 -6.36 3.53
CA LYS A 280 -4.96 -5.20 3.71
C LYS A 280 -5.35 -5.05 5.18
N PRO A 281 -5.09 -3.90 5.83
CA PRO A 281 -5.35 -3.73 7.25
C PRO A 281 -6.66 -3.00 7.57
N TYR A 282 -7.37 -3.51 8.57
CA TYR A 282 -8.61 -2.95 9.10
C TYR A 282 -8.48 -2.73 10.60
N TRP A 283 -8.57 -1.47 11.03
CA TRP A 283 -8.47 -1.12 12.44
C TRP A 283 -9.82 -1.28 13.13
N LEU A 284 -9.87 -2.17 14.12
CA LEU A 284 -11.05 -2.42 14.94
C LEU A 284 -10.93 -1.56 16.21
N HIS A 285 -11.13 -0.26 16.06
CA HIS A 285 -10.87 0.71 17.13
C HIS A 285 -11.61 0.38 18.45
N THR A 286 -12.84 -0.13 18.38
CA THR A 286 -13.65 -0.52 19.54
C THR A 286 -13.09 -1.70 20.31
N ASP A 287 -12.31 -2.55 19.64
CA ASP A 287 -11.76 -3.79 20.18
C ASP A 287 -10.25 -3.67 20.46
N HIS A 288 -9.66 -2.49 20.22
CA HIS A 288 -8.21 -2.26 20.28
C HIS A 288 -7.42 -3.34 19.52
N ALA A 289 -7.89 -3.65 18.31
CA ALA A 289 -7.38 -4.75 17.50
C ALA A 289 -7.22 -4.34 16.03
N VAL A 290 -6.48 -5.15 15.28
CA VAL A 290 -6.36 -5.03 13.82
C VAL A 290 -6.67 -6.38 13.20
N VAL A 291 -7.43 -6.36 12.11
CA VAL A 291 -7.56 -7.52 11.22
C VAL A 291 -6.79 -7.23 9.95
N THR A 292 -5.90 -8.13 9.57
CA THR A 292 -5.23 -8.10 8.27
C THR A 292 -5.86 -9.14 7.35
N VAL A 293 -5.94 -8.83 6.06
CA VAL A 293 -6.55 -9.69 5.05
C VAL A 293 -5.57 -9.94 3.91
N ALA A 294 -5.26 -11.21 3.68
CA ALA A 294 -4.62 -11.69 2.47
C ALA A 294 -5.71 -12.22 1.52
N GLU A 295 -5.88 -11.59 0.36
CA GLU A 295 -6.84 -12.04 -0.66
C GLU A 295 -6.15 -12.98 -1.66
N GLY A 296 -6.87 -14.01 -2.10
CA GLY A 296 -6.38 -15.03 -3.03
C GLY A 296 -7.52 -15.91 -3.53
N GLU A 297 -7.25 -17.18 -3.86
CA GLU A 297 -8.32 -18.17 -4.13
C GLU A 297 -9.22 -18.34 -2.89
N ALA A 298 -8.63 -18.27 -1.70
CA ALA A 298 -9.30 -18.09 -0.42
C ALA A 298 -8.81 -16.79 0.22
N SER A 299 -9.70 -16.08 0.92
CA SER A 299 -9.29 -14.92 1.73
C SER A 299 -8.93 -15.38 3.14
N CYS A 300 -7.69 -15.11 3.55
CA CYS A 300 -7.19 -15.39 4.90
C CYS A 300 -7.18 -14.12 5.74
N LEU A 301 -7.78 -14.19 6.92
CA LEU A 301 -7.88 -13.10 7.87
C LEU A 301 -7.12 -13.45 9.14
N GLU A 302 -6.36 -12.49 9.66
CA GLU A 302 -5.63 -12.63 10.92
C GLU A 302 -6.02 -11.51 11.87
N TYR A 303 -6.35 -11.89 13.10
CA TYR A 303 -6.75 -10.96 14.16
C TYR A 303 -5.57 -10.74 15.12
N TYR A 304 -5.13 -9.50 15.22
CA TYR A 304 -4.07 -9.05 16.12
C TYR A 304 -4.67 -8.19 17.22
N ASP A 305 -4.36 -8.54 18.46
CA ASP A 305 -4.69 -7.74 19.63
C ASP A 305 -3.57 -6.74 19.89
N LEU A 306 -3.88 -5.44 19.86
CA LEU A 306 -2.84 -4.41 19.95
C LEU A 306 -2.33 -4.19 21.38
N GLU A 307 -3.05 -4.66 22.40
CA GLU A 307 -2.62 -4.57 23.80
C GLU A 307 -1.51 -5.58 24.10
N SER A 308 -1.71 -6.84 23.73
CA SER A 308 -0.71 -7.90 23.87
C SER A 308 0.32 -7.92 22.74
N GLY A 309 -0.02 -7.34 21.59
CA GLY A 309 0.77 -7.39 20.36
C GLY A 309 0.80 -8.75 19.68
N LYS A 310 -0.08 -9.68 20.10
CA LYS A 310 -0.08 -11.07 19.61
C LYS A 310 -1.18 -11.29 18.57
N ARG A 311 -0.91 -12.22 17.65
CA ARG A 311 -1.95 -12.77 16.79
C ARG A 311 -2.83 -13.71 17.60
N GLN A 312 -4.11 -13.37 17.77
CA GLN A 312 -5.02 -14.15 18.59
C GLN A 312 -5.83 -15.16 17.81
N ALA A 313 -6.16 -14.91 16.55
CA ALA A 313 -7.05 -15.76 15.78
C ALA A 313 -6.76 -15.66 14.27
N MET A 314 -7.15 -16.71 13.54
CA MET A 314 -7.10 -16.74 12.08
C MET A 314 -8.40 -17.32 11.53
N LEU A 315 -8.84 -16.84 10.37
CA LEU A 315 -10.01 -17.34 9.67
C LEU A 315 -9.71 -17.40 8.17
N GLU A 316 -10.06 -18.51 7.53
CA GLU A 316 -10.02 -18.67 6.08
C GLU A 316 -11.46 -18.70 5.53
N ILE A 317 -11.74 -17.90 4.50
CA ILE A 317 -13.00 -17.91 3.77
C ILE A 317 -12.71 -18.36 2.34
N LYS A 318 -12.99 -19.65 2.09
CA LYS A 318 -12.56 -20.39 0.88
C LYS A 318 -13.11 -19.87 -0.44
N ASP A 319 -14.25 -19.18 -0.43
CA ASP A 319 -14.95 -18.72 -1.64
C ASP A 319 -14.93 -17.20 -1.80
N ALA A 320 -14.25 -16.49 -0.90
CA ALA A 320 -14.13 -15.04 -0.93
C ALA A 320 -12.97 -14.61 -1.84
N THR A 321 -13.31 -13.99 -2.96
CA THR A 321 -12.36 -13.40 -3.92
C THR A 321 -11.92 -12.00 -3.50
N ALA A 322 -12.68 -11.32 -2.63
CA ALA A 322 -12.28 -10.06 -2.01
C ALA A 322 -13.01 -9.82 -0.68
N VAL A 323 -12.40 -9.04 0.21
CA VAL A 323 -13.04 -8.56 1.45
C VAL A 323 -13.36 -7.07 1.29
N LEU A 324 -14.66 -6.76 1.26
CA LEU A 324 -15.17 -5.41 0.99
C LEU A 324 -15.23 -4.56 2.26
N SER A 325 -15.51 -5.18 3.41
CA SER A 325 -15.66 -4.46 4.68
C SER A 325 -15.34 -5.36 5.87
N VAL A 326 -14.63 -4.81 6.86
CA VAL A 326 -14.32 -5.45 8.13
C VAL A 326 -14.59 -4.44 9.25
N GLN A 327 -15.45 -4.79 10.21
CA GLN A 327 -15.82 -3.91 11.31
C GLN A 327 -15.91 -4.67 12.63
N GLY A 328 -15.35 -4.11 13.70
CA GLY A 328 -15.45 -4.66 15.05
C GLY A 328 -16.78 -4.30 15.69
N ASP A 329 -17.37 -5.21 16.46
CA ASP A 329 -18.60 -4.95 17.22
C ASP A 329 -18.36 -4.46 18.66
N GLY A 330 -17.09 -4.28 19.06
CA GLY A 330 -16.69 -3.84 20.40
C GLY A 330 -16.82 -4.91 21.48
N LYS A 331 -17.16 -6.15 21.13
CA LYS A 331 -17.32 -7.28 22.04
C LYS A 331 -16.38 -8.45 21.66
N GLY A 332 -15.45 -8.23 20.74
CA GLY A 332 -14.57 -9.24 20.16
C GLY A 332 -15.19 -10.02 18.99
N GLY A 333 -16.32 -9.56 18.45
CA GLY A 333 -16.88 -10.03 17.19
C GLY A 333 -16.52 -9.10 16.03
N VAL A 334 -16.38 -9.68 14.83
CA VAL A 334 -15.97 -8.99 13.62
C VAL A 334 -17.00 -9.26 12.53
N TRP A 335 -17.62 -8.20 12.01
CA TRP A 335 -18.45 -8.26 10.83
C TRP A 335 -17.59 -8.23 9.57
N LEU A 336 -17.85 -9.14 8.64
CA LEU A 336 -17.13 -9.30 7.40
C LEU A 336 -18.12 -9.29 6.23
N LEU A 337 -17.92 -8.37 5.29
CA LEU A 337 -18.60 -8.38 4.00
C LEU A 337 -17.59 -8.85 2.94
N CYS A 338 -17.85 -10.00 2.34
CA CYS A 338 -16.97 -10.62 1.36
C CYS A 338 -17.65 -10.67 -0.01
N ARG A 339 -16.88 -10.51 -1.07
CA ARG A 339 -17.31 -10.79 -2.45
C ARG A 339 -16.88 -12.20 -2.83
N THR A 340 -17.80 -12.92 -3.45
CA THR A 340 -17.55 -14.20 -4.13
C THR A 340 -17.69 -14.00 -5.65
N GLU A 341 -17.49 -15.05 -6.45
CA GLU A 341 -17.75 -14.99 -7.90
C GLU A 341 -19.22 -14.69 -8.23
N GLU A 342 -20.15 -15.11 -7.37
CA GLU A 342 -21.59 -15.01 -7.66
C GLU A 342 -22.24 -13.78 -7.01
N ASN A 343 -21.93 -13.52 -5.74
CA ASN A 343 -22.58 -12.50 -4.91
C ASN A 343 -21.73 -12.06 -3.71
N GLU A 344 -22.21 -11.06 -2.98
CA GLU A 344 -21.67 -10.69 -1.67
C GLU A 344 -22.26 -11.55 -0.54
N LYS A 345 -21.43 -11.90 0.43
CA LYS A 345 -21.78 -12.70 1.61
C LYS A 345 -21.40 -11.96 2.88
N LEU A 346 -22.26 -12.05 3.90
CA LEU A 346 -22.06 -11.42 5.20
C LEU A 346 -21.76 -12.48 6.25
N TYR A 347 -20.70 -12.26 7.02
CA TYR A 347 -20.29 -13.12 8.12
C TYR A 347 -20.13 -12.32 9.42
N HIS A 348 -20.34 -12.99 10.55
CA HIS A 348 -19.92 -12.51 11.87
C HIS A 348 -18.95 -13.52 12.48
N TRP A 349 -17.72 -13.09 12.68
CA TRP A 349 -16.64 -13.91 13.23
C TRP A 349 -16.36 -13.53 14.68
N ASN A 350 -16.50 -14.49 15.60
CA ASN A 350 -16.06 -14.36 16.98
C ASN A 350 -14.62 -14.86 17.11
N ALA A 351 -13.66 -13.93 17.01
CA ALA A 351 -12.23 -14.23 17.10
C ALA A 351 -11.85 -14.92 18.43
N LYS A 352 -12.54 -14.57 19.52
CA LYS A 352 -12.31 -15.16 20.86
C LYS A 352 -12.74 -16.61 21.00
N LYS A 353 -13.57 -17.13 20.09
CA LYS A 353 -13.91 -18.57 20.04
C LYS A 353 -12.93 -19.39 19.20
N ASN A 354 -12.15 -18.74 18.34
CA ASN A 354 -11.23 -19.37 17.42
C ASN A 354 -9.78 -18.94 17.71
N THR A 355 -9.37 -19.04 18.98
CA THR A 355 -8.07 -18.54 19.42
C THR A 355 -6.94 -19.49 19.05
N LEU A 356 -5.85 -18.93 18.55
CA LEU A 356 -4.57 -19.58 18.35
C LEU A 356 -3.73 -19.58 19.63
N ASN A 357 -2.82 -20.54 19.74
CA ASN A 357 -1.79 -20.55 20.77
C ASN A 357 -0.47 -19.99 20.20
N ASP A 358 -0.50 -18.72 19.83
CA ASP A 358 0.64 -18.00 19.28
C ASP A 358 1.26 -17.11 20.36
N GLU A 359 2.53 -17.38 20.69
CA GLU A 359 3.27 -16.63 21.71
C GLU A 359 4.12 -15.51 21.11
N THR A 360 4.16 -15.40 19.79
CA THR A 360 4.94 -14.38 19.07
C THR A 360 4.33 -13.01 19.31
N VAL A 361 5.19 -12.05 19.67
CA VAL A 361 4.81 -10.64 19.76
C VAL A 361 5.20 -9.97 18.45
N TYR A 362 4.19 -9.48 17.73
CA TYR A 362 4.33 -8.85 16.42
C TYR A 362 4.44 -7.32 16.50
N THR A 363 4.35 -6.77 17.71
CA THR A 363 4.47 -5.34 17.95
C THR A 363 5.82 -4.95 18.49
N GLU A 364 6.31 -3.79 18.08
CA GLU A 364 7.55 -3.20 18.58
C GLU A 364 7.44 -1.68 18.73
N PRO A 365 8.39 -1.03 19.42
CA PRO A 365 8.50 0.43 19.42
C PRO A 365 8.67 0.98 18.00
N MET A 366 8.15 2.18 17.75
CA MET A 366 8.38 2.85 16.46
C MET A 366 9.83 3.34 16.35
N TYR A 367 10.60 2.73 15.44
CA TYR A 367 11.95 3.18 15.08
C TYR A 367 11.92 4.21 13.94
N THR A 368 12.93 5.09 13.91
CA THR A 368 13.16 6.04 12.80
C THR A 368 14.61 5.99 12.34
N ALA A 369 14.91 6.59 11.19
CA ALA A 369 16.29 6.72 10.72
C ALA A 369 17.22 7.42 11.73
N GLU A 370 16.69 8.36 12.53
CA GLU A 370 17.45 9.06 13.57
C GLU A 370 17.60 8.28 14.88
N SER A 371 16.70 7.33 15.13
CA SER A 371 16.69 6.48 16.32
C SER A 371 16.34 5.04 15.93
N PRO A 372 17.22 4.35 15.19
CA PRO A 372 16.97 3.00 14.72
C PRO A 372 17.23 1.97 15.83
N ASN A 373 16.83 0.71 15.59
CA ASN A 373 17.20 -0.39 16.47
C ASN A 373 18.67 -0.81 16.24
N GLU A 374 19.61 -0.04 16.80
CA GLU A 374 21.05 -0.24 16.55
C GLU A 374 21.55 -1.63 16.97
N GLU A 375 20.99 -2.22 18.03
CA GLU A 375 21.36 -3.55 18.50
C GLU A 375 20.98 -4.63 17.47
N ALA A 376 19.73 -4.65 17.03
CA ALA A 376 19.27 -5.60 16.02
C ALA A 376 19.95 -5.38 14.65
N LEU A 377 20.23 -4.13 14.26
CA LEU A 377 20.98 -3.84 13.04
C LEU A 377 22.44 -4.34 13.12
N ALA A 378 23.06 -4.28 14.31
CA ALA A 378 24.39 -4.84 14.51
C ALA A 378 24.40 -6.38 14.39
N GLU A 379 23.36 -7.05 14.87
CA GLU A 379 23.20 -8.51 14.68
C GLU A 379 22.98 -8.87 13.21
N LEU A 380 22.13 -8.14 12.50
CA LEU A 380 21.90 -8.33 11.06
C LEU A 380 23.17 -8.12 10.24
N LYS A 381 24.07 -7.23 10.68
CA LYS A 381 25.36 -7.04 10.02
C LYS A 381 26.23 -8.29 10.11
N LEU A 382 26.22 -8.98 11.24
CA LEU A 382 26.93 -10.27 11.38
C LEU A 382 26.32 -11.33 10.45
N GLN A 383 25.00 -11.37 10.31
CA GLN A 383 24.32 -12.28 9.37
C GLN A 383 24.69 -11.96 7.92
N ALA A 384 24.71 -10.68 7.55
CA ALA A 384 25.15 -10.23 6.23
C ALA A 384 26.62 -10.60 5.94
N ASP A 385 27.51 -10.49 6.93
CA ASP A 385 28.91 -10.92 6.81
C ASP A 385 29.05 -12.44 6.62
N GLU A 386 28.25 -13.23 7.34
CA GLU A 386 28.24 -14.70 7.18
C GLU A 386 27.71 -15.11 5.81
N LEU A 387 26.63 -14.48 5.35
CA LEU A 387 26.09 -14.67 4.01
C LEU A 387 27.09 -14.25 2.94
N GLY A 388 27.78 -13.12 3.12
CA GLY A 388 28.83 -12.66 2.22
C GLY A 388 29.98 -13.67 2.08
N LYS A 389 30.45 -14.22 3.20
CA LYS A 389 31.48 -15.30 3.20
C LYS A 389 31.03 -16.53 2.44
N LYS A 390 29.75 -16.91 2.53
CA LYS A 390 29.19 -18.07 1.82
C LYS A 390 29.31 -17.94 0.30
N PHE A 391 29.13 -16.72 -0.24
CA PHE A 391 29.11 -16.47 -1.69
C PHE A 391 30.37 -15.77 -2.24
N GLY A 392 31.33 -15.43 -1.39
CA GLY A 392 32.54 -14.71 -1.78
C GLY A 392 32.28 -13.26 -2.16
N VAL A 393 31.35 -12.61 -1.47
CA VAL A 393 30.94 -11.20 -1.67
C VAL A 393 30.98 -10.45 -0.34
N ASP A 394 31.06 -9.13 -0.37
CA ASP A 394 30.88 -8.29 0.81
C ASP A 394 29.46 -7.69 0.76
N ILE A 395 28.60 -8.06 1.71
CA ILE A 395 27.23 -7.53 1.79
C ILE A 395 27.24 -6.34 2.76
N LEU A 396 26.95 -5.16 2.24
CA LEU A 396 26.95 -3.91 2.98
C LEU A 396 25.51 -3.52 3.31
N ILE A 397 25.23 -3.34 4.59
CA ILE A 397 23.92 -2.89 5.09
C ILE A 397 24.09 -1.66 5.97
N TRP A 398 22.99 -0.94 6.19
CA TRP A 398 22.89 0.23 7.06
C TRP A 398 24.00 1.26 6.78
N LYS A 399 24.77 1.68 7.79
CA LYS A 399 25.85 2.69 7.67
C LYS A 399 26.98 2.27 6.71
N ASP A 400 27.24 0.98 6.56
CA ASP A 400 28.28 0.48 5.65
C ASP A 400 27.85 0.62 4.19
N ALA A 401 26.55 0.46 3.90
CA ALA A 401 26.00 0.64 2.56
C ALA A 401 26.16 2.09 2.08
N ILE A 402 25.92 3.07 2.96
CA ILE A 402 26.04 4.50 2.61
C ILE A 402 27.48 4.88 2.31
N SER A 403 28.44 4.30 3.04
CA SER A 403 29.87 4.51 2.81
C SER A 403 30.34 3.99 1.44
N ALA A 404 29.53 3.16 0.78
CA ALA A 404 29.82 2.67 -0.57
C ALA A 404 29.53 3.71 -1.65
N ALA A 405 28.55 4.61 -1.44
CA ALA A 405 27.99 5.52 -2.45
C ALA A 405 29.06 6.20 -3.34
N PRO A 406 28.80 6.31 -4.66
CA PRO A 406 29.64 7.10 -5.58
C PRO A 406 29.33 8.60 -5.44
N GLU A 407 30.09 9.46 -6.13
CA GLU A 407 29.96 10.92 -6.01
C GLU A 407 28.68 11.47 -6.65
N ASP A 408 28.14 10.77 -7.66
CA ASP A 408 26.98 11.15 -8.47
C ASP A 408 25.65 10.58 -7.95
N TYR A 409 25.66 9.84 -6.83
CA TYR A 409 24.46 9.31 -6.18
C TYR A 409 24.49 9.48 -4.67
N VAL A 410 23.31 9.70 -4.09
CA VAL A 410 23.07 9.70 -2.65
C VAL A 410 22.27 8.46 -2.27
N PHE A 411 22.79 7.70 -1.30
CA PHE A 411 22.08 6.57 -0.70
C PHE A 411 21.38 7.00 0.58
N SER A 412 20.16 6.51 0.78
CA SER A 412 19.44 6.61 2.05
C SER A 412 19.59 5.33 2.86
N GLU A 413 19.81 5.46 4.17
CA GLU A 413 19.91 4.33 5.10
C GLU A 413 18.61 3.52 5.09
N GLU A 414 18.73 2.21 4.89
CA GLU A 414 17.69 1.30 5.33
C GLU A 414 17.92 1.02 6.82
N TYR A 415 16.93 1.39 7.63
CA TYR A 415 17.02 1.40 9.09
C TYR A 415 16.05 0.41 9.73
N LEU A 416 15.14 -0.16 8.94
CA LEU A 416 14.18 -1.15 9.40
C LEU A 416 14.82 -2.52 9.45
N VAL A 417 14.80 -3.13 10.63
CA VAL A 417 15.24 -4.51 10.86
C VAL A 417 14.45 -5.48 10.00
N GLN A 418 13.15 -5.23 9.84
CA GLN A 418 12.22 -6.07 9.10
C GLN A 418 12.54 -6.10 7.60
N ALA A 419 13.04 -5.00 7.04
CA ALA A 419 13.51 -4.99 5.64
C ALA A 419 14.67 -5.98 5.47
N TYR A 420 15.67 -5.96 6.36
CA TYR A 420 16.78 -6.91 6.26
C TYR A 420 16.37 -8.36 6.56
N GLN A 421 15.46 -8.58 7.50
CA GLN A 421 14.90 -9.91 7.77
C GLN A 421 14.16 -10.48 6.55
N LEU A 422 13.57 -9.63 5.71
CA LEU A 422 12.96 -10.03 4.45
C LEU A 422 13.99 -10.23 3.32
N TYR A 423 14.85 -9.23 3.11
CA TYR A 423 15.69 -9.17 1.91
C TYR A 423 17.01 -9.95 2.01
N LEU A 424 17.57 -10.20 3.19
CA LEU A 424 18.78 -11.03 3.29
C LEU A 424 18.50 -12.51 2.93
N PRO A 425 17.43 -13.16 3.43
CA PRO A 425 17.06 -14.49 2.98
C PRO A 425 16.70 -14.55 1.49
N TRP A 426 16.04 -13.51 0.96
CA TRP A 426 15.76 -13.42 -0.47
C TRP A 426 17.05 -13.28 -1.29
N LEU A 427 17.99 -12.42 -0.88
CA LEU A 427 19.29 -12.28 -1.51
C LEU A 427 20.05 -13.62 -1.52
N GLU A 428 20.04 -14.35 -0.40
CA GLU A 428 20.60 -15.71 -0.32
C GLU A 428 19.96 -16.65 -1.35
N LYS A 429 18.62 -16.67 -1.44
CA LYS A 429 17.87 -17.47 -2.40
C LYS A 429 18.27 -17.14 -3.85
N LEU A 430 18.33 -15.85 -4.20
CA LEU A 430 18.68 -15.39 -5.54
C LEU A 430 20.13 -15.75 -5.90
N MET A 431 21.08 -15.50 -5.00
CA MET A 431 22.49 -15.85 -5.22
C MET A 431 22.71 -17.36 -5.30
N SER A 432 21.92 -18.17 -4.58
CA SER A 432 21.94 -19.64 -4.67
C SER A 432 21.49 -20.17 -6.05
N GLY A 433 20.82 -19.34 -6.86
CA GLY A 433 20.49 -19.66 -8.25
C GLY A 433 21.70 -19.66 -9.19
N PHE A 434 22.85 -19.15 -8.74
CA PHE A 434 24.10 -19.12 -9.50
C PHE A 434 25.04 -20.26 -9.07
N PRO A 435 25.95 -20.71 -9.96
CA PRO A 435 26.97 -21.71 -9.62
C PRO A 435 27.85 -21.31 -8.44
N ASP A 436 28.37 -22.31 -7.72
CA ASP A 436 29.38 -22.08 -6.67
C ASP A 436 30.58 -21.30 -7.23
N GLY A 437 31.04 -20.30 -6.48
CA GLY A 437 32.15 -19.43 -6.87
C GLY A 437 31.86 -18.47 -8.02
N PHE A 438 30.59 -18.32 -8.44
CA PHE A 438 30.23 -17.43 -9.56
C PHE A 438 30.58 -15.96 -9.27
N PHE A 439 30.30 -15.50 -8.06
CA PHE A 439 30.56 -14.11 -7.64
C PHE A 439 31.99 -13.89 -7.13
N GLU A 440 32.75 -14.97 -6.88
CA GLU A 440 34.11 -14.87 -6.36
C GLU A 440 35.02 -14.12 -7.34
N LYS A 441 35.75 -13.15 -6.77
CA LYS A 441 36.87 -12.46 -7.43
C LYS A 441 38.15 -12.79 -6.65
N THR A 442 39.25 -12.91 -7.38
CA THR A 442 40.61 -13.12 -6.84
C THR A 442 41.40 -11.78 -6.82
N PRO A 443 42.68 -11.79 -6.43
CA PRO A 443 43.29 -11.20 -5.21
C PRO A 443 42.98 -9.73 -4.85
N ASP A 444 42.20 -9.01 -5.66
CA ASP A 444 42.03 -7.56 -5.61
C ASP A 444 40.67 -7.12 -5.01
N GLY A 445 40.03 -7.98 -4.22
CA GLY A 445 38.79 -7.69 -3.48
C GLY A 445 37.53 -8.35 -4.05
N ASN A 446 36.50 -8.46 -3.22
CA ASN A 446 35.22 -9.12 -3.52
C ASN A 446 34.22 -8.17 -4.19
N LEU A 447 33.19 -8.73 -4.85
CA LEU A 447 32.02 -7.95 -5.25
C LEU A 447 31.32 -7.40 -3.99
N LYS A 448 30.98 -6.11 -4.01
CA LYS A 448 30.20 -5.49 -2.93
C LYS A 448 28.74 -5.39 -3.33
N ILE A 449 27.84 -5.79 -2.44
CA ILE A 449 26.39 -5.65 -2.61
C ILE A 449 25.87 -4.76 -1.48
N ALA A 450 25.49 -3.53 -1.81
CA ALA A 450 24.97 -2.56 -0.86
C ALA A 450 23.43 -2.56 -0.89
N LEU A 451 22.80 -2.82 0.25
CA LEU A 451 21.35 -2.79 0.41
C LEU A 451 20.93 -1.48 1.07
N VAL A 452 20.12 -0.70 0.37
CA VAL A 452 19.74 0.67 0.77
C VAL A 452 18.23 0.88 0.65
N GLN A 453 17.71 1.94 1.25
CA GLN A 453 16.29 2.28 1.14
C GLN A 453 15.98 3.00 -0.17
N LYS A 454 16.88 3.92 -0.56
CA LYS A 454 16.71 4.76 -1.75
C LYS A 454 18.05 5.09 -2.37
N ILE A 455 18.10 5.13 -3.70
CA ILE A 455 19.21 5.64 -4.48
C ILE A 455 18.69 6.83 -5.28
N SER A 456 19.25 8.02 -5.04
CA SER A 456 18.89 9.22 -5.78
C SER A 456 20.11 9.78 -6.50
N GLY A 457 20.01 9.92 -7.81
CA GLY A 457 21.06 10.49 -8.64
C GLY A 457 20.98 12.02 -8.71
N ASP A 458 22.09 12.63 -9.07
CA ASP A 458 22.16 14.04 -9.43
C ASP A 458 22.00 14.22 -10.97
N PRO A 459 20.90 14.84 -11.45
CA PRO A 459 20.68 15.08 -12.87
C PRO A 459 21.76 15.93 -13.54
N GLU A 460 22.51 16.74 -12.78
CA GLU A 460 23.64 17.51 -13.32
C GLU A 460 24.76 16.59 -13.86
N TRP A 461 24.80 15.34 -13.38
CA TRP A 461 25.73 14.30 -13.83
C TRP A 461 25.13 13.38 -14.90
N GLY A 462 23.92 13.69 -15.40
CA GLY A 462 23.22 12.85 -16.37
C GLY A 462 22.70 11.52 -15.80
N THR A 463 22.59 11.44 -14.48
CA THR A 463 22.05 10.27 -13.77
C THR A 463 20.54 10.36 -13.59
N LEU A 464 19.89 9.23 -13.33
CA LEU A 464 18.46 9.19 -13.06
C LEU A 464 18.18 9.74 -11.64
N PRO A 465 17.16 10.61 -11.46
CA PRO A 465 16.81 11.16 -10.15
C PRO A 465 16.50 10.09 -9.09
N ASP A 466 15.88 8.99 -9.51
CA ASP A 466 15.57 7.83 -8.68
C ASP A 466 15.92 6.55 -9.45
N SER A 467 16.75 5.71 -8.84
CA SER A 467 17.19 4.43 -9.42
C SER A 467 16.90 3.28 -8.45
N PRO A 468 16.35 2.15 -8.92
CA PRO A 468 16.13 0.99 -8.06
C PRO A 468 17.40 0.13 -7.87
N CYS A 469 18.34 0.23 -8.82
CA CYS A 469 19.66 -0.35 -8.67
C CYS A 469 20.70 0.42 -9.48
N ILE A 470 21.96 0.34 -9.08
CA ILE A 470 23.10 0.82 -9.89
C ILE A 470 24.30 -0.12 -9.77
N GLN A 471 25.13 -0.15 -10.81
CA GLN A 471 26.43 -0.81 -10.81
C GLN A 471 27.52 0.22 -11.10
N TYR A 472 28.58 0.23 -10.29
CA TYR A 472 29.76 1.06 -10.50
C TYR A 472 31.03 0.40 -9.97
N TRP A 473 32.17 1.06 -10.18
CA TRP A 473 33.48 0.61 -9.72
C TRP A 473 34.06 1.64 -8.75
N LYS A 474 34.44 1.18 -7.56
CA LYS A 474 35.16 2.00 -6.56
C LYS A 474 36.61 1.53 -6.52
N GLY A 475 37.46 2.18 -7.31
CA GLY A 475 38.77 1.62 -7.66
C GLY A 475 38.59 0.31 -8.43
N ASP A 476 39.28 -0.75 -8.02
CA ASP A 476 39.18 -2.08 -8.65
C ASP A 476 38.04 -2.94 -8.07
N THR A 477 37.23 -2.40 -7.17
CA THR A 477 36.13 -3.15 -6.52
C THR A 477 34.80 -2.86 -7.22
N PRO A 478 34.12 -3.88 -7.77
CA PRO A 478 32.77 -3.71 -8.30
C PRO A 478 31.77 -3.59 -7.16
N VAL A 479 30.82 -2.66 -7.31
CA VAL A 479 29.74 -2.44 -6.34
C VAL A 479 28.40 -2.52 -7.06
N LEU A 480 27.48 -3.30 -6.51
CA LEU A 480 26.04 -3.29 -6.82
C LEU A 480 25.33 -2.61 -5.67
N ALA A 481 24.53 -1.60 -5.94
CA ALA A 481 23.61 -1.04 -4.94
C ALA A 481 22.18 -1.37 -5.35
N LEU A 482 21.38 -1.84 -4.39
CA LEU A 482 20.01 -2.32 -4.57
C LEU A 482 19.09 -1.65 -3.55
N THR A 483 17.96 -1.12 -4.03
CA THR A 483 16.87 -0.71 -3.13
C THR A 483 16.17 -1.94 -2.56
N THR A 484 15.80 -1.86 -1.29
CA THR A 484 14.95 -2.85 -0.63
C THR A 484 13.51 -2.49 -0.91
N ASP A 485 12.92 -3.12 -1.93
CA ASP A 485 11.53 -2.88 -2.34
C ASP A 485 10.90 -4.12 -3.02
N GLN A 486 9.66 -4.02 -3.47
CA GLN A 486 8.93 -5.15 -4.06
C GLN A 486 9.56 -5.65 -5.39
N SER A 487 10.38 -4.83 -6.06
CA SER A 487 11.06 -5.16 -7.30
C SER A 487 12.48 -5.74 -7.08
N PHE A 488 12.84 -6.06 -5.83
CA PHE A 488 14.17 -6.52 -5.43
C PHE A 488 14.75 -7.63 -6.31
N GLU A 489 13.96 -8.66 -6.65
CA GLU A 489 14.40 -9.77 -7.50
C GLU A 489 14.81 -9.31 -8.91
N GLN A 490 13.97 -8.51 -9.56
CA GLN A 490 14.23 -7.98 -10.90
C GLN A 490 15.47 -7.06 -10.87
N ASN A 491 15.52 -6.15 -9.89
CA ASN A 491 16.62 -5.22 -9.69
C ASN A 491 17.95 -5.96 -9.42
N PHE A 492 17.91 -7.06 -8.66
CA PHE A 492 19.07 -7.90 -8.42
C PHE A 492 19.61 -8.50 -9.72
N TYR A 493 18.75 -9.16 -10.53
CA TYR A 493 19.20 -9.75 -11.79
C TYR A 493 19.72 -8.70 -12.77
N HIS A 494 19.06 -7.54 -12.83
CA HIS A 494 19.51 -6.40 -13.63
C HIS A 494 20.92 -5.94 -13.21
N ALA A 495 21.14 -5.67 -11.93
CA ALA A 495 22.43 -5.21 -11.40
C ALA A 495 23.53 -6.26 -11.61
N VAL A 496 23.23 -7.54 -11.38
CA VAL A 496 24.16 -8.65 -11.63
C VAL A 496 24.48 -8.78 -13.11
N ALA A 497 23.55 -8.49 -14.01
CA ALA A 497 23.80 -8.53 -15.45
C ALA A 497 24.92 -7.58 -15.86
N HIS A 498 25.03 -6.39 -15.26
CA HIS A 498 26.14 -5.46 -15.51
C HIS A 498 27.50 -6.02 -15.02
N PHE A 499 27.52 -6.72 -13.88
CA PHE A 499 28.71 -7.43 -13.41
C PHE A 499 29.12 -8.56 -14.36
N ILE A 500 28.15 -9.35 -14.82
CA ILE A 500 28.35 -10.40 -15.82
C ILE A 500 28.88 -9.81 -17.11
N ASP A 501 28.28 -8.73 -17.60
CA ASP A 501 28.63 -8.07 -18.86
C ASP A 501 30.11 -7.68 -18.88
N TRP A 502 30.58 -7.05 -17.80
CA TRP A 502 31.99 -6.73 -17.62
C TRP A 502 32.89 -7.97 -17.71
N ARG A 503 32.53 -9.06 -17.00
CA ARG A 503 33.33 -10.30 -16.99
C ARG A 503 33.35 -10.97 -18.37
N VAL A 504 32.23 -10.94 -19.10
CA VAL A 504 32.14 -11.46 -20.47
C VAL A 504 32.98 -10.63 -21.45
N LEU A 505 32.87 -9.30 -21.41
CA LEU A 505 33.65 -8.39 -22.25
C LEU A 505 35.16 -8.47 -21.97
N SER A 506 35.55 -8.73 -20.72
CA SER A 506 36.96 -8.86 -20.35
C SER A 506 37.63 -10.16 -20.84
N LYS A 507 36.84 -11.20 -21.16
CA LYS A 507 37.35 -12.54 -21.50
C LYS A 507 36.99 -13.03 -22.89
N THR A 508 36.01 -12.42 -23.54
CA THR A 508 35.44 -12.92 -24.79
C THR A 508 35.02 -11.77 -25.70
N SER A 509 34.91 -12.05 -27.01
CA SER A 509 34.46 -11.08 -28.02
C SER A 509 33.00 -11.26 -28.44
N VAL A 510 32.21 -12.08 -27.73
CA VAL A 510 30.86 -12.49 -28.18
C VAL A 510 29.90 -11.30 -28.33
N PHE A 511 30.14 -10.21 -27.61
CA PHE A 511 29.33 -8.99 -27.66
C PHE A 511 29.87 -7.92 -28.63
N TYR A 512 31.01 -8.12 -29.31
CA TYR A 512 31.60 -7.08 -30.17
C TYR A 512 30.70 -6.72 -31.35
N GLU A 513 30.00 -7.71 -31.90
CA GLU A 513 29.04 -7.54 -33.00
C GLU A 513 27.60 -7.44 -32.48
N TRP A 514 27.37 -6.95 -31.26
CA TRP A 514 26.02 -6.87 -30.66
C TRP A 514 25.05 -6.08 -31.54
N ASN A 515 25.50 -4.93 -32.05
CA ASN A 515 24.67 -4.03 -32.86
C ASN A 515 24.19 -4.66 -34.19
N THR A 516 24.82 -5.74 -34.66
CA THR A 516 24.36 -6.47 -35.86
C THR A 516 23.02 -7.17 -35.64
N LEU A 517 22.60 -7.34 -34.38
CA LEU A 517 21.31 -7.92 -34.02
C LEU A 517 20.18 -6.89 -33.94
N ASN A 518 20.47 -5.59 -34.07
CA ASN A 518 19.47 -4.53 -33.99
C ASN A 518 18.80 -4.26 -35.36
N PRO A 519 17.66 -3.56 -35.40
CA PRO A 519 17.03 -3.16 -36.66
C PRO A 519 17.98 -2.35 -37.54
N SER A 520 17.82 -2.46 -38.86
CA SER A 520 18.61 -1.68 -39.80
C SER A 520 18.43 -0.19 -39.58
N GLY A 521 19.53 0.55 -39.38
CA GLY A 521 19.52 1.99 -39.14
C GLY A 521 19.26 2.40 -37.69
N PHE A 522 19.09 1.44 -36.77
CA PHE A 522 18.92 1.72 -35.35
C PHE A 522 20.22 2.21 -34.68
N THR A 523 20.08 3.19 -33.80
CA THR A 523 21.13 3.63 -32.87
C THR A 523 20.53 3.79 -31.48
N TYR A 524 21.26 3.33 -30.46
CA TYR A 524 20.92 3.61 -29.07
C TYR A 524 20.97 5.12 -28.78
N ASP A 525 20.18 5.56 -27.81
CA ASP A 525 20.19 6.97 -27.37
C ASP A 525 21.55 7.36 -26.80
N ASN A 526 22.20 6.43 -26.11
CA ASN A 526 23.40 6.66 -25.31
C ASN A 526 23.22 7.76 -24.25
N SER A 527 21.98 7.92 -23.76
CA SER A 527 21.60 8.84 -22.69
C SER A 527 20.39 8.28 -21.95
N TYR A 528 20.45 8.19 -20.63
CA TYR A 528 19.29 7.82 -19.82
C TYR A 528 18.20 8.90 -19.90
N ILE A 529 18.59 10.18 -19.90
CA ILE A 529 17.65 11.32 -19.93
C ILE A 529 16.93 11.41 -21.27
N GLU A 530 17.62 11.21 -22.40
CA GLU A 530 16.96 11.22 -23.71
C GLU A 530 16.04 10.00 -23.89
N ASN A 531 16.44 8.86 -23.33
CA ASN A 531 15.62 7.64 -23.38
C ASN A 531 14.30 7.78 -22.59
N LEU A 532 14.28 8.56 -21.50
CA LEU A 532 13.03 8.83 -20.75
C LEU A 532 11.95 9.50 -21.61
N GLU A 533 12.35 10.29 -22.61
CA GLU A 533 11.43 10.96 -23.53
C GLU A 533 11.00 10.06 -24.70
N ARG A 534 11.55 8.85 -24.80
CA ARG A 534 11.23 7.92 -25.88
C ARG A 534 9.81 7.36 -25.71
N THR A 535 9.03 7.46 -26.79
CA THR A 535 7.66 6.93 -26.85
C THR A 535 7.43 5.94 -27.99
N ASP A 536 8.43 5.74 -28.87
CA ASP A 536 8.32 4.86 -30.03
C ASP A 536 8.42 3.37 -29.63
N THR A 537 7.30 2.65 -29.73
CA THR A 537 7.20 1.23 -29.38
C THR A 537 7.43 0.27 -30.54
N THR A 538 7.81 0.76 -31.73
CA THR A 538 7.90 -0.03 -32.98
C THR A 538 8.78 -1.30 -32.87
N HIS A 539 9.78 -1.30 -31.98
CA HIS A 539 10.75 -2.40 -31.86
C HIS A 539 10.59 -3.27 -30.61
N ILE A 540 9.52 -3.06 -29.84
CA ILE A 540 9.24 -3.79 -28.58
C ILE A 540 7.93 -4.58 -28.63
N GLU A 541 7.34 -4.80 -29.80
CA GLU A 541 6.07 -5.52 -29.96
C GLU A 541 6.13 -6.56 -31.08
N GLY A 542 5.30 -7.61 -30.95
CA GLY A 542 5.09 -8.64 -31.97
C GLY A 542 6.30 -9.53 -32.29
N ASP A 543 6.19 -10.27 -33.40
CA ASP A 543 7.22 -11.22 -33.86
C ASP A 543 8.51 -10.54 -34.36
N ASN A 544 8.43 -9.23 -34.65
CA ASN A 544 9.56 -8.38 -35.03
C ASN A 544 10.14 -7.61 -33.85
N ARG A 545 9.96 -8.08 -32.61
CA ARG A 545 10.56 -7.51 -31.41
C ARG A 545 12.09 -7.65 -31.45
N TYR A 546 12.79 -6.53 -31.23
CA TYR A 546 14.25 -6.47 -31.12
C TYR A 546 14.74 -6.15 -29.71
N PHE A 547 13.87 -5.59 -28.86
CA PHE A 547 14.18 -5.16 -27.50
C PHE A 547 13.09 -5.63 -26.52
N ILE A 548 13.44 -5.77 -25.24
CA ILE A 548 12.47 -6.16 -24.20
C ILE A 548 11.49 -5.01 -23.95
N ASP A 549 12.01 -3.79 -23.88
CA ASP A 549 11.26 -2.56 -23.60
C ASP A 549 11.99 -1.32 -24.13
N LEU A 550 11.42 -0.13 -23.88
CA LEU A 550 12.02 1.14 -24.30
C LEU A 550 13.36 1.40 -23.61
N PHE A 551 13.52 0.95 -22.35
CA PHE A 551 14.75 1.16 -21.59
C PHE A 551 15.93 0.39 -22.19
N SER A 552 15.68 -0.78 -22.79
CA SER A 552 16.66 -1.55 -23.57
C SER A 552 17.26 -0.75 -24.74
N MET A 553 16.63 0.33 -25.19
CA MET A 553 17.07 1.18 -26.30
C MET A 553 17.99 2.34 -25.85
N SER A 554 18.26 2.46 -24.54
CA SER A 554 19.15 3.48 -23.98
C SER A 554 20.63 3.21 -24.29
N TYR A 555 21.14 2.02 -23.95
CA TYR A 555 22.50 1.57 -24.25
C TYR A 555 22.52 0.08 -24.56
N ALA A 556 23.53 -0.36 -25.32
CA ALA A 556 23.74 -1.79 -25.59
C ALA A 556 23.93 -2.63 -24.29
N LYS A 557 24.52 -2.04 -23.24
CA LYS A 557 24.63 -2.70 -21.93
C LYS A 557 23.26 -2.89 -21.25
N GLU A 558 22.34 -1.92 -21.39
CA GLU A 558 21.00 -2.03 -20.83
C GLU A 558 20.15 -3.02 -21.61
N ASP A 559 20.28 -3.09 -22.94
CA ASP A 559 19.66 -4.13 -23.77
C ASP A 559 20.03 -5.54 -23.26
N ARG A 560 21.32 -5.79 -23.01
CA ARG A 560 21.79 -7.08 -22.47
C ARG A 560 21.28 -7.30 -21.04
N ALA A 561 21.29 -6.27 -20.20
CA ALA A 561 20.83 -6.36 -18.82
C ALA A 561 19.32 -6.67 -18.74
N ARG A 562 18.49 -5.98 -19.51
CA ARG A 562 17.04 -6.22 -19.58
C ARG A 562 16.70 -7.62 -20.10
N ILE A 563 17.43 -8.11 -21.11
CA ILE A 563 17.27 -9.49 -21.59
C ILE A 563 17.63 -10.50 -20.49
N MET A 564 18.75 -10.29 -19.80
CA MET A 564 19.17 -11.18 -18.70
C MET A 564 18.19 -11.17 -17.52
N GLU A 565 17.74 -10.00 -17.11
CA GLU A 565 16.74 -9.79 -16.06
C GLU A 565 15.44 -10.55 -16.37
N TYR A 566 14.89 -10.34 -17.56
CA TYR A 566 13.65 -10.99 -17.98
C TYR A 566 13.85 -12.49 -18.15
N ALA A 567 15.03 -12.94 -18.56
CA ALA A 567 15.34 -14.35 -18.72
C ALA A 567 15.45 -15.08 -17.37
N CYS A 568 15.86 -14.39 -16.31
CA CYS A 568 15.92 -14.98 -14.97
C CYS A 568 14.58 -14.97 -14.25
N THR A 569 13.66 -14.08 -14.66
CA THR A 569 12.37 -13.88 -13.99
C THR A 569 11.28 -14.76 -14.62
N SER A 570 10.55 -15.52 -13.80
CA SER A 570 9.44 -16.37 -14.23
C SER A 570 8.27 -15.56 -14.81
N GLY A 571 7.55 -16.12 -15.78
CA GLY A 571 6.36 -15.49 -16.39
C GLY A 571 6.63 -14.66 -17.64
N ASN A 572 7.89 -14.56 -18.08
CA ASN A 572 8.31 -13.72 -19.21
C ASN A 572 8.49 -14.47 -20.54
N GLU A 573 7.99 -15.71 -20.66
CA GLU A 573 8.22 -16.56 -21.85
C GLU A 573 7.83 -15.87 -23.17
N GLU A 574 6.77 -15.07 -23.16
CA GLU A 574 6.27 -14.38 -24.35
C GLU A 574 7.29 -13.41 -24.98
N TYR A 575 8.12 -12.75 -24.16
CA TYR A 575 9.16 -11.82 -24.62
C TYR A 575 10.24 -12.52 -25.44
N PHE A 576 10.46 -13.81 -25.17
CA PHE A 576 11.48 -14.62 -25.80
C PHE A 576 10.97 -15.40 -27.01
N ARG A 577 9.73 -15.19 -27.48
CA ARG A 577 9.24 -15.85 -28.71
C ARG A 577 9.85 -15.28 -29.99
N ALA A 578 10.23 -14.01 -29.97
CA ALA A 578 10.78 -13.34 -31.15
C ALA A 578 12.17 -13.91 -31.51
N PRO A 579 12.42 -14.27 -32.80
CA PRO A 579 13.68 -14.90 -33.20
C PRO A 579 14.93 -14.08 -32.88
N VAL A 580 14.84 -12.75 -32.94
CA VAL A 580 15.97 -11.86 -32.63
C VAL A 580 16.29 -11.87 -31.13
N ILE A 581 15.26 -11.89 -30.27
CA ILE A 581 15.45 -11.99 -28.82
C ILE A 581 16.06 -13.34 -28.44
N GLN A 582 15.62 -14.44 -29.08
CA GLN A 582 16.26 -15.76 -28.92
C GLN A 582 17.75 -15.73 -29.28
N GLU A 583 18.10 -15.10 -30.40
CA GLU A 583 19.49 -14.97 -30.84
C GLU A 583 20.32 -14.11 -29.88
N LYS A 584 19.77 -12.99 -29.38
CA LYS A 584 20.40 -12.15 -28.34
C LYS A 584 20.63 -12.94 -27.05
N LEU A 585 19.60 -13.66 -26.56
CA LEU A 585 19.70 -14.50 -25.36
C LEU A 585 20.77 -15.59 -25.53
N ARG A 586 20.81 -16.25 -26.69
CA ARG A 586 21.82 -17.26 -27.01
C ARG A 586 23.24 -16.70 -26.88
N ARG A 587 23.49 -15.51 -27.42
CA ARG A 587 24.81 -14.86 -27.33
C ARG A 587 25.19 -14.52 -25.89
N ILE A 588 24.22 -14.08 -25.07
CA ILE A 588 24.43 -13.83 -23.64
C ILE A 588 24.81 -15.14 -22.94
N CYS A 589 24.06 -16.22 -23.14
CA CYS A 589 24.33 -17.52 -22.54
C CYS A 589 25.71 -18.08 -22.94
N GLU A 590 26.08 -17.95 -24.22
CA GLU A 590 27.41 -18.35 -24.73
C GLU A 590 28.54 -17.55 -24.07
N GLY A 591 28.33 -16.23 -23.90
CA GLY A 591 29.25 -15.35 -23.20
C GLY A 591 29.46 -15.75 -21.75
N ILE A 592 28.37 -15.96 -21.02
CA ILE A 592 28.40 -16.40 -19.61
C ILE A 592 29.14 -17.73 -19.50
N ARG A 593 28.73 -18.74 -20.28
CA ARG A 593 29.36 -20.06 -20.23
C ARG A 593 30.85 -20.01 -20.54
N ALA A 594 31.28 -19.13 -21.45
CA ALA A 594 32.68 -18.96 -21.78
C ALA A 594 33.47 -18.23 -20.68
N ALA A 595 32.97 -17.10 -20.19
CA ALA A 595 33.69 -16.24 -19.24
C ALA A 595 33.80 -16.83 -17.83
N PHE A 596 32.83 -17.68 -17.46
CA PHE A 596 32.75 -18.34 -16.15
C PHE A 596 33.15 -19.83 -16.20
N GLY A 597 33.60 -20.34 -17.36
CA GLY A 597 34.10 -21.72 -17.46
C GLY A 597 33.03 -22.81 -17.40
N LEU A 598 31.77 -22.48 -17.67
CA LEU A 598 30.60 -23.37 -17.55
C LEU A 598 30.32 -24.17 -18.84
N LYS A 599 31.18 -24.11 -19.85
CA LYS A 599 30.99 -24.80 -21.14
C LYS A 599 30.82 -26.33 -21.02
N LYS A 600 31.35 -26.94 -19.95
CA LYS A 600 31.30 -28.39 -19.72
C LYS A 600 30.21 -28.82 -18.74
N VAL A 601 29.42 -27.87 -18.24
CA VAL A 601 28.34 -28.14 -17.30
C VAL A 601 27.06 -28.37 -18.11
N GLU A 602 26.45 -29.54 -18.03
CA GLU A 602 25.25 -29.87 -18.81
C GLU A 602 23.96 -29.29 -18.20
N THR A 603 24.02 -28.82 -16.95
CA THR A 603 22.90 -28.19 -16.27
C THR A 603 22.46 -26.92 -16.98
N GLU A 604 21.14 -26.75 -17.11
CA GLU A 604 20.47 -25.54 -17.57
C GLU A 604 20.38 -24.56 -16.41
N PHE A 605 20.84 -23.33 -16.63
CA PHE A 605 20.83 -22.28 -15.61
C PHE A 605 19.57 -21.41 -15.71
N ILE A 606 19.26 -20.65 -14.65
CA ILE A 606 18.04 -19.85 -14.59
C ILE A 606 17.90 -18.86 -15.77
N TRP A 607 19.02 -18.29 -16.23
CA TRP A 607 19.05 -17.39 -17.40
C TRP A 607 18.89 -18.09 -18.75
N GLU A 608 18.86 -19.41 -18.77
CA GLU A 608 18.68 -20.23 -19.98
C GLU A 608 17.26 -20.78 -20.10
N GLN A 609 16.40 -20.55 -19.10
CA GLN A 609 15.08 -21.20 -19.00
C GLN A 609 14.15 -20.95 -20.20
N TYR A 610 14.32 -19.83 -20.92
CA TYR A 610 13.56 -19.52 -22.14
C TYR A 610 14.37 -19.72 -23.43
N LEU A 611 15.59 -20.26 -23.36
CA LEU A 611 16.40 -20.51 -24.54
C LEU A 611 15.90 -21.75 -25.28
N GLN A 612 15.52 -21.58 -26.55
CA GLN A 612 15.03 -22.71 -27.34
C GLN A 612 16.18 -23.69 -27.67
N LYS A 613 15.98 -24.96 -27.28
CA LYS A 613 16.88 -26.06 -27.62
C LYS A 613 16.76 -26.38 -29.11
N LYS A 614 17.91 -26.50 -29.80
CA LYS A 614 17.98 -26.89 -31.21
C LYS A 614 17.89 -28.39 -31.40
#